data_AF-A0A350DFM2-F1
#
_entry.id   AF-A0A350DFM2-F1
#
_cell.length_a   1.000
_cell.length_b   1.000
_cell.length_c   1.000
_cell.angle_alpha   90.00
_cell.angle_beta   90.00
_cell.angle_gamma   90.00
#
_symmetry.space_group_name_H-M   'P 1'
#
loop_
_entity.id
_entity.type
_entity.pdbx_description
1 polymer ?
#
loop_
_entity_poly.entity_id
_entity_poly.type
_entity_poly.pdbx_seq_one_letter_code
_entity_poly.pdbx_strand_id
1 'polypeptide(L)'
;MHLLTRIRTNYYLKIMARFLEKRAKRYLLGGGLYLLKAPVPETIDSVVGIEKILIIRPNFRLGNALISTPVIDALRERFPSATIDYLATDKTLPLLQQRPVDNFYLLSRTAILRPWQCVTLCRRLRAQRYDLAVQVSGGSTSGFIVTRLIGARYSMGSRKDDQRLYNIEVDAKSSHAYDFIVSLTRPLGVVCRNRPLLQLTVQERYQAMEKIQQLIGLHSNHLSDSGFIAIFVGGHQKKRWPLAFWLTLIDNLEAHRIRYIVFLGPEEFRLLAPIEQHLMSSTYGYLCTPLPIRDFAAVLERARLLVTPDSGPMHLAAALDVATISLVRQKESLGFVPQEAYDITLWRPEVSTVVEAILGNVDRQSSTVLEQTAAVIG
;
A
#
# COMPACT_ATOMS: atom_id res chain seq x y z
N MET A 1 -3.98 27.91 -13.04
CA MET A 1 -4.22 27.00 -11.89
C MET A 1 -5.09 25.83 -12.36
N HIS A 2 -4.51 24.62 -12.47
CA HIS A 2 -5.08 23.48 -13.19
C HIS A 2 -6.46 23.04 -12.62
N LEU A 3 -7.41 22.70 -13.49
CA LEU A 3 -8.75 22.18 -13.13
C LEU A 3 -8.66 21.01 -12.13
N LEU A 4 -7.63 20.17 -12.27
CA LEU A 4 -7.32 19.05 -11.38
C LEU A 4 -6.96 19.49 -9.96
N THR A 5 -6.28 20.63 -9.81
CA THR A 5 -5.96 21.23 -8.52
C THR A 5 -7.22 21.78 -7.87
N ARG A 6 -8.08 22.47 -8.63
CA ARG A 6 -9.39 22.97 -8.16
C ARG A 6 -10.35 21.85 -7.75
N ILE A 7 -10.38 20.72 -8.46
CA ILE A 7 -11.18 19.54 -8.09
C ILE A 7 -10.61 18.86 -6.83
N ARG A 8 -9.29 18.91 -6.59
CA ARG A 8 -8.67 18.33 -5.38
C ARG A 8 -8.95 19.15 -4.13
N THR A 9 -8.96 20.48 -4.23
CA THR A 9 -9.16 21.38 -3.10
C THR A 9 -10.62 21.75 -2.85
N ASN A 10 -11.48 21.74 -3.87
CA ASN A 10 -12.89 22.09 -3.72
C ASN A 10 -13.76 20.85 -3.41
N TYR A 11 -14.36 20.86 -2.22
CA TYR A 11 -15.22 19.80 -1.70
C TYR A 11 -16.40 19.45 -2.63
N TYR A 12 -17.08 20.45 -3.20
CA TYR A 12 -18.25 20.27 -4.05
C TYR A 12 -17.89 19.66 -5.41
N LEU A 13 -16.82 20.13 -6.04
CA LEU A 13 -16.32 19.55 -7.30
C LEU A 13 -15.90 18.08 -7.13
N LYS A 14 -15.32 17.73 -5.98
CA LYS A 14 -14.97 16.35 -5.64
C LYS A 14 -16.19 15.45 -5.46
N ILE A 15 -17.28 15.97 -4.88
CA ILE A 15 -18.55 15.25 -4.75
C ILE A 15 -19.20 15.05 -6.11
N MET A 16 -19.28 16.12 -6.92
CA MET A 16 -19.88 16.07 -8.25
C MET A 16 -19.14 15.10 -9.18
N ALA A 17 -17.80 15.12 -9.17
CA ALA A 17 -16.97 14.17 -9.90
C ALA A 17 -17.24 12.71 -9.47
N ARG A 18 -17.33 12.45 -8.16
CA ARG A 18 -17.68 11.11 -7.63
C ARG A 18 -19.09 10.68 -8.02
N PHE A 19 -20.05 11.61 -8.05
CA PHE A 19 -21.42 11.33 -8.45
C PHE A 19 -21.51 10.96 -9.94
N LEU A 20 -20.87 11.75 -10.81
CA LEU A 20 -20.75 11.47 -12.23
C LEU A 20 -20.04 10.14 -12.49
N GLU A 21 -18.94 9.86 -11.78
CA GLU A 21 -18.22 8.58 -11.85
C GLU A 21 -19.12 7.40 -11.46
N LYS A 22 -19.88 7.52 -10.36
CA LYS A 22 -20.84 6.48 -9.92
C LYS A 22 -21.96 6.28 -10.94
N ARG A 23 -22.45 7.35 -11.57
CA ARG A 23 -23.52 7.28 -12.58
C ARG A 23 -22.99 6.62 -13.85
N ALA A 24 -21.84 7.06 -14.38
CA ALA A 24 -21.18 6.45 -15.54
C ALA A 24 -20.88 4.95 -15.31
N LYS A 25 -20.36 4.59 -14.13
CA LYS A 25 -20.15 3.19 -13.74
C LYS A 25 -21.45 2.37 -13.76
N ARG A 26 -22.55 2.92 -13.27
CA ARG A 26 -23.87 2.26 -13.30
C ARG A 26 -24.41 2.08 -14.71
N TYR A 27 -24.28 3.08 -15.59
CA TYR A 27 -24.70 2.95 -16.99
C TYR A 27 -23.86 1.92 -17.77
N LEU A 28 -22.53 1.92 -17.57
CA LEU A 28 -21.63 0.95 -18.21
C LEU A 28 -21.92 -0.48 -17.73
N LEU A 29 -22.10 -0.67 -16.43
CA LEU A 29 -22.48 -1.97 -15.85
C LEU A 29 -23.88 -2.40 -16.28
N GLY A 30 -24.86 -1.49 -16.28
CA GLY A 30 -26.28 -1.80 -16.44
C GLY A 30 -26.77 -1.93 -17.88
N GLY A 31 -26.12 -1.26 -18.86
CA GLY A 31 -26.60 -1.23 -20.25
C GLY A 31 -25.71 -1.93 -21.27
N GLY A 32 -24.38 -1.79 -21.16
CA GLY A 32 -23.45 -2.28 -22.19
C GLY A 32 -22.78 -3.61 -21.84
N LEU A 33 -22.43 -3.85 -20.58
CA LEU A 33 -21.77 -5.09 -20.16
C LEU A 33 -22.74 -6.25 -19.88
N TYR A 34 -24.01 -6.00 -19.55
CA TYR A 34 -25.03 -7.05 -19.44
C TYR A 34 -25.28 -7.78 -20.78
N LEU A 35 -24.99 -7.12 -21.91
CA LEU A 35 -25.09 -7.72 -23.24
C LEU A 35 -23.92 -8.66 -23.57
N LEU A 36 -22.85 -8.64 -22.76
CA LEU A 36 -21.71 -9.53 -22.94
C LEU A 36 -22.00 -10.85 -22.23
N LYS A 37 -22.18 -11.93 -23.01
CA LYS A 37 -22.40 -13.31 -22.52
C LYS A 37 -21.50 -13.63 -21.33
N ALA A 38 -22.06 -14.22 -20.28
CA ALA A 38 -21.30 -14.65 -19.10
C ALA A 38 -20.15 -15.58 -19.53
N PRO A 39 -18.93 -15.41 -18.99
CA PRO A 39 -17.80 -16.26 -19.34
C PRO A 39 -18.06 -17.72 -18.95
N VAL A 40 -17.54 -18.64 -19.77
CA VAL A 40 -17.64 -20.08 -19.51
C VAL A 40 -16.79 -20.41 -18.27
N PRO A 41 -17.33 -21.22 -17.34
CA PRO A 41 -16.62 -21.68 -16.16
C PRO A 41 -15.34 -22.45 -16.50
N GLU A 42 -14.22 -22.08 -15.89
CA GLU A 42 -12.96 -22.82 -16.00
C GLU A 42 -12.32 -23.01 -14.62
N THR A 43 -11.51 -24.05 -14.49
CA THR A 43 -10.65 -24.26 -13.33
C THR A 43 -9.24 -23.79 -13.65
N ILE A 44 -8.46 -23.40 -12.65
CA ILE A 44 -7.07 -22.98 -12.88
C ILE A 44 -6.20 -24.12 -13.45
N ASP A 45 -6.52 -25.37 -13.13
CA ASP A 45 -5.80 -26.55 -13.62
C ASP A 45 -6.16 -26.91 -15.08
N SER A 46 -7.34 -26.46 -15.57
CA SER A 46 -7.71 -26.60 -16.98
C SER A 46 -7.07 -25.53 -17.87
N VAL A 47 -6.34 -24.58 -17.31
CA VAL A 47 -5.68 -23.51 -18.05
C VAL A 47 -4.36 -24.02 -18.64
N VAL A 48 -4.26 -24.01 -19.97
CA VAL A 48 -3.07 -24.49 -20.70
C VAL A 48 -2.55 -23.41 -21.64
N GLY A 49 -1.22 -23.29 -21.73
CA GLY A 49 -0.54 -22.37 -22.65
C GLY A 49 -0.66 -20.91 -22.20
N ILE A 50 -0.34 -20.63 -20.94
CA ILE A 50 -0.26 -19.26 -20.43
C ILE A 50 1.14 -18.71 -20.71
N GLU A 51 1.24 -17.82 -21.68
CA GLU A 51 2.49 -17.14 -22.04
C GLU A 51 2.43 -15.65 -21.75
N LYS A 52 1.24 -15.04 -21.75
CA LYS A 52 1.06 -13.61 -21.44
C LYS A 52 -0.03 -13.38 -20.40
N ILE A 53 0.35 -12.75 -19.30
CA ILE A 53 -0.50 -12.44 -18.15
C ILE A 53 -0.63 -10.94 -17.98
N LEU A 54 -1.84 -10.44 -17.74
CA LEU A 54 -2.08 -9.06 -17.37
C LEU A 54 -2.68 -8.96 -15.97
N ILE A 55 -1.97 -8.29 -15.07
CA ILE A 55 -2.43 -7.96 -13.73
C ILE A 55 -3.18 -6.62 -13.78
N ILE A 56 -4.43 -6.61 -13.31
CA ILE A 56 -5.33 -5.45 -13.43
C ILE A 56 -5.59 -4.82 -12.07
N ARG A 57 -4.90 -3.69 -11.80
CA ARG A 57 -5.12 -2.89 -10.59
C ARG A 57 -4.99 -1.38 -10.85
N PRO A 58 -5.87 -0.77 -11.67
CA PRO A 58 -5.85 0.68 -11.92
C PRO A 58 -6.45 1.45 -10.74
N ASN A 59 -5.72 1.53 -9.62
CA ASN A 59 -6.12 2.26 -8.42
C ASN A 59 -5.05 3.32 -8.05
N PHE A 60 -5.47 4.42 -7.43
CA PHE A 60 -4.56 5.50 -6.99
C PHE A 60 -4.25 5.47 -5.47
N ARG A 61 -4.63 4.40 -4.77
CA ARG A 61 -4.41 4.19 -3.34
C ARG A 61 -3.17 3.34 -3.14
N LEU A 62 -2.10 3.95 -2.66
CA LEU A 62 -0.79 3.30 -2.47
C LEU A 62 -0.88 1.99 -1.67
N GLY A 63 -1.58 1.99 -0.53
CA GLY A 63 -1.73 0.79 0.30
C GLY A 63 -2.36 -0.39 -0.44
N ASN A 64 -3.41 -0.14 -1.23
CA ASN A 64 -4.07 -1.19 -2.02
C ASN A 64 -3.21 -1.73 -3.16
N ALA A 65 -2.21 -0.97 -3.63
CA ALA A 65 -1.25 -1.45 -4.62
C ALA A 65 -0.15 -2.30 -3.95
N LEU A 66 0.29 -1.91 -2.76
CA LEU A 66 1.23 -2.70 -1.95
C LEU A 66 0.62 -4.03 -1.55
N ILE A 67 -0.61 -4.04 -1.01
CA ILE A 67 -1.31 -5.27 -0.60
C ILE A 67 -1.36 -6.28 -1.74
N SER A 68 -1.50 -5.84 -2.99
CA SER A 68 -1.56 -6.73 -4.17
C SER A 68 -0.21 -7.26 -4.65
N THR A 69 0.91 -6.78 -4.11
CA THR A 69 2.26 -7.17 -4.57
C THR A 69 2.53 -8.68 -4.49
N PRO A 70 2.07 -9.44 -3.48
CA PRO A 70 2.35 -10.88 -3.40
C PRO A 70 1.76 -11.69 -4.57
N VAL A 71 0.70 -11.17 -5.23
CA VAL A 71 0.15 -11.81 -6.44
C VAL A 71 1.18 -11.85 -7.57
N ILE A 72 2.07 -10.86 -7.65
CA ILE A 72 3.09 -10.80 -8.69
C ILE A 72 4.06 -11.97 -8.52
N ASP A 73 4.50 -12.26 -7.29
CA ASP A 73 5.39 -13.40 -7.02
C ASP A 73 4.66 -14.72 -7.27
N ALA A 74 3.42 -14.86 -6.79
CA ALA A 74 2.66 -16.09 -6.98
C ALA A 74 2.45 -16.42 -8.48
N LEU A 75 2.22 -15.41 -9.31
CA LEU A 75 2.10 -15.60 -10.76
C LEU A 75 3.44 -15.91 -11.42
N ARG A 76 4.53 -15.26 -10.99
CA ARG A 76 5.87 -15.54 -11.51
C ARG A 76 6.34 -16.95 -11.14
N GLU A 77 6.01 -17.43 -9.95
CA GLU A 77 6.33 -18.78 -9.50
C GLU A 77 5.51 -19.83 -10.26
N ARG A 78 4.19 -19.62 -10.42
CA ARG A 78 3.34 -20.56 -11.18
C ARG A 78 3.63 -20.56 -12.69
N PHE A 79 3.99 -19.41 -13.25
CA PHE A 79 4.25 -19.26 -14.69
C PHE A 79 5.62 -18.58 -14.94
N PRO A 80 6.75 -19.28 -14.71
CA PRO A 80 8.08 -18.67 -14.78
C PRO A 80 8.42 -18.06 -16.14
N SER A 81 8.02 -18.72 -17.23
CA SER A 81 8.27 -18.30 -18.61
C SER A 81 7.28 -17.27 -19.16
N ALA A 82 6.19 -16.98 -18.44
CA ALA A 82 5.17 -16.06 -18.92
C ALA A 82 5.65 -14.60 -18.83
N THR A 83 5.28 -13.79 -19.81
CA THR A 83 5.39 -12.33 -19.72
C THR A 83 4.27 -11.83 -18.80
N ILE A 84 4.63 -11.10 -17.75
CA ILE A 84 3.73 -10.53 -16.76
C ILE A 84 3.69 -9.02 -16.95
N ASP A 85 2.57 -8.55 -17.47
CA ASP A 85 2.30 -7.13 -17.62
C ASP A 85 1.40 -6.64 -16.49
N TYR A 86 1.55 -5.37 -16.10
CA TYR A 86 0.79 -4.78 -14.99
C TYR A 86 0.13 -3.47 -15.40
N LEU A 87 -1.20 -3.41 -15.29
CA LEU A 87 -1.96 -2.18 -15.44
C LEU A 87 -2.03 -1.42 -14.09
N ALA A 88 -1.09 -0.49 -13.93
CA ALA A 88 -0.92 0.35 -12.75
C ALA A 88 -1.44 1.79 -12.99
N THR A 89 -1.20 2.66 -12.01
CA THR A 89 -1.36 4.12 -12.15
C THR A 89 -0.01 4.80 -12.01
N ASP A 90 0.11 6.01 -12.56
CA ASP A 90 1.27 6.89 -12.40
C ASP A 90 1.75 7.00 -10.93
N LYS A 91 0.80 7.08 -9.99
CA LYS A 91 1.09 7.21 -8.57
C LYS A 91 1.60 5.91 -7.91
N THR A 92 1.23 4.74 -8.45
CA THR A 92 1.54 3.44 -7.85
C THR A 92 2.72 2.75 -8.49
N LEU A 93 3.10 3.14 -9.71
CA LEU A 93 4.25 2.61 -10.43
C LEU A 93 5.54 2.58 -9.59
N PRO A 94 5.92 3.64 -8.86
CA PRO A 94 7.15 3.60 -8.07
C PRO A 94 7.18 2.46 -7.07
N LEU A 95 6.04 2.00 -6.55
CA LEU A 95 5.99 0.91 -5.58
C LEU A 95 6.19 -0.47 -6.21
N LEU A 96 6.18 -0.57 -7.54
CA LEU A 96 6.22 -1.82 -8.29
C LEU A 96 7.50 -2.00 -9.12
N GLN A 97 8.36 -0.97 -9.25
CA GLN A 97 9.50 -0.93 -10.18
C GLN A 97 10.56 -2.04 -9.98
N GLN A 98 10.63 -2.65 -8.80
CA GLN A 98 11.59 -3.70 -8.46
C GLN A 98 10.93 -5.09 -8.33
N ARG A 99 9.72 -5.25 -8.89
CA ARG A 99 8.96 -6.50 -8.85
C ARG A 99 9.11 -7.23 -10.20
N PRO A 100 8.91 -8.55 -10.26
CA PRO A 100 9.14 -9.35 -11.48
C PRO A 100 8.00 -9.16 -12.52
N VAL A 101 7.79 -7.91 -12.92
CA VAL A 101 6.84 -7.43 -13.94
C VAL A 101 7.65 -6.98 -15.16
N ASP A 102 7.26 -7.46 -16.33
CA ASP A 102 7.96 -7.21 -17.59
C ASP A 102 7.57 -5.85 -18.19
N ASN A 103 6.26 -5.53 -18.22
CA ASN A 103 5.80 -4.24 -18.75
C ASN A 103 4.76 -3.57 -17.85
N PHE A 104 4.87 -2.25 -17.71
CA PHE A 104 3.89 -1.42 -17.02
C PHE A 104 3.04 -0.62 -17.99
N TYR A 105 1.72 -0.75 -17.85
CA TYR A 105 0.74 0.08 -18.52
C TYR A 105 0.11 1.03 -17.49
N LEU A 106 0.10 2.33 -17.79
CA LEU A 106 -0.31 3.34 -16.82
C LEU A 106 -1.66 3.95 -17.17
N LEU A 107 -2.60 3.87 -16.23
CA LEU A 107 -3.80 4.69 -16.25
C LEU A 107 -3.57 5.98 -15.45
N SER A 108 -3.33 7.08 -16.15
CA SER A 108 -3.20 8.40 -15.52
C SER A 108 -4.56 8.99 -15.15
N ARG A 109 -4.60 9.86 -14.13
CA ARG A 109 -5.80 10.66 -13.80
C ARG A 109 -6.24 11.57 -14.94
N THR A 110 -5.34 11.94 -15.86
CA THR A 110 -5.70 12.71 -17.05
C THR A 110 -6.69 11.99 -17.93
N ALA A 111 -6.74 10.65 -17.87
CA ALA A 111 -7.68 9.85 -18.63
C ALA A 111 -9.14 10.06 -18.20
N ILE A 112 -9.38 10.59 -16.99
CA ILE A 112 -10.71 11.07 -16.56
C ILE A 112 -11.15 12.28 -17.41
N LEU A 113 -10.22 13.16 -17.74
CA LEU A 113 -10.47 14.36 -18.56
C LEU A 113 -10.34 14.08 -20.06
N ARG A 114 -9.65 12.99 -20.43
CA ARG A 114 -9.34 12.60 -21.81
C ARG A 114 -9.73 11.13 -22.01
N PRO A 115 -11.03 10.81 -22.14
CA PRO A 115 -11.53 9.42 -22.20
C PRO A 115 -10.96 8.63 -23.38
N TRP A 116 -10.55 9.28 -24.47
CA TRP A 116 -9.86 8.62 -25.59
C TRP A 116 -8.54 7.98 -25.17
N GLN A 117 -7.85 8.48 -24.14
CA GLN A 117 -6.65 7.84 -23.60
C GLN A 117 -6.97 6.45 -23.03
N CYS A 118 -8.12 6.29 -22.37
CA CYS A 118 -8.60 4.98 -21.91
C CYS A 118 -8.87 4.05 -23.10
N VAL A 119 -9.52 4.55 -24.16
CA VAL A 119 -9.84 3.76 -25.35
C VAL A 119 -8.56 3.30 -26.06
N THR A 120 -7.61 4.21 -26.26
CA THR A 120 -6.30 3.88 -26.85
C THR A 120 -5.54 2.87 -26.01
N LEU A 121 -5.56 3.02 -24.67
CA LEU A 121 -4.96 2.06 -23.75
C LEU A 121 -5.62 0.68 -23.86
N CYS A 122 -6.95 0.61 -23.84
CA CYS A 122 -7.68 -0.66 -24.01
C CYS A 122 -7.39 -1.31 -25.36
N ARG A 123 -7.33 -0.54 -26.46
CA ARG A 123 -6.94 -1.05 -27.78
C ARG A 123 -5.52 -1.61 -27.79
N ARG A 124 -4.57 -0.90 -27.18
CA ARG A 124 -3.17 -1.34 -27.05
C ARG A 124 -3.06 -2.64 -26.25
N LEU A 125 -3.78 -2.74 -25.13
CA LEU A 125 -3.81 -3.94 -24.29
C LEU A 125 -4.48 -5.11 -25.02
N ARG A 126 -5.58 -4.89 -25.71
CA ARG A 126 -6.27 -5.93 -26.50
C ARG A 126 -5.40 -6.45 -27.64
N ALA A 127 -4.59 -5.58 -28.26
CA ALA A 127 -3.65 -5.99 -29.29
C ALA A 127 -2.55 -6.94 -28.78
N GLN A 128 -2.26 -6.96 -27.48
CA GLN A 128 -1.27 -7.89 -26.90
C GLN A 128 -1.75 -9.34 -26.84
N ARG A 129 -3.08 -9.59 -26.96
CA ARG A 129 -3.70 -10.92 -26.90
C ARG A 129 -3.26 -11.73 -25.67
N TYR A 130 -3.59 -11.22 -24.48
CA TYR A 130 -3.28 -11.91 -23.23
C TYR A 130 -4.01 -13.24 -23.09
N ASP A 131 -3.31 -14.23 -22.55
CA ASP A 131 -3.89 -15.53 -22.23
C ASP A 131 -4.65 -15.47 -20.91
N LEU A 132 -4.12 -14.75 -19.91
CA LEU A 132 -4.73 -14.63 -18.60
C LEU A 132 -4.80 -13.18 -18.13
N ALA A 133 -5.99 -12.71 -17.76
CA ALA A 133 -6.18 -11.43 -17.08
C ALA A 133 -6.58 -11.64 -15.61
N VAL A 134 -5.78 -11.13 -14.67
CA VAL A 134 -5.98 -11.31 -13.23
C VAL A 134 -6.40 -10.01 -12.57
N GLN A 135 -7.63 -9.97 -12.04
CA GLN A 135 -8.12 -8.82 -11.29
C GLN A 135 -7.85 -8.98 -9.79
N VAL A 136 -6.94 -8.15 -9.28
CA VAL A 136 -6.46 -8.22 -7.88
C VAL A 136 -7.31 -7.40 -6.91
N SER A 137 -8.58 -7.18 -7.22
CA SER A 137 -9.49 -6.42 -6.35
C SER A 137 -10.88 -6.98 -6.38
N GLY A 138 -11.31 -7.51 -5.23
CA GLY A 138 -12.70 -7.85 -4.99
C GLY A 138 -13.61 -6.65 -5.26
N GLY A 139 -14.70 -6.89 -6.00
CA GLY A 139 -15.80 -5.93 -6.18
C GLY A 139 -15.52 -4.67 -7.01
N SER A 140 -14.31 -4.48 -7.56
CA SER A 140 -13.95 -3.27 -8.30
C SER A 140 -14.59 -3.23 -9.70
N THR A 141 -15.59 -2.37 -9.86
CA THR A 141 -16.29 -2.14 -11.13
C THR A 141 -15.35 -1.74 -12.27
N SER A 142 -14.37 -0.86 -12.01
CA SER A 142 -13.44 -0.42 -13.05
C SER A 142 -12.48 -1.52 -13.48
N GLY A 143 -12.05 -2.37 -12.54
CA GLY A 143 -11.26 -3.56 -12.86
C GLY A 143 -12.05 -4.51 -13.76
N PHE A 144 -13.32 -4.74 -13.42
CA PHE A 144 -14.18 -5.65 -14.17
C PHE A 144 -14.38 -5.19 -15.62
N ILE A 145 -14.73 -3.91 -15.80
CA ILE A 145 -14.92 -3.31 -17.13
C ILE A 145 -13.64 -3.47 -17.97
N VAL A 146 -12.49 -3.16 -17.37
CA VAL A 146 -11.20 -3.26 -18.08
C VAL A 146 -10.91 -4.72 -18.45
N THR A 147 -11.05 -5.66 -17.52
CA THR A 147 -10.85 -7.10 -17.74
C THR A 147 -11.68 -7.60 -18.93
N ARG A 148 -12.95 -7.19 -19.01
CA ARG A 148 -13.84 -7.60 -20.11
C ARG A 148 -13.46 -6.98 -21.44
N LEU A 149 -13.04 -5.70 -21.45
CA LEU A 149 -12.66 -5.00 -22.68
C LEU A 149 -11.34 -5.51 -23.29
N ILE A 150 -10.40 -5.94 -22.44
CA ILE A 150 -9.13 -6.53 -22.87
C ILE A 150 -9.35 -7.80 -23.70
N GLY A 151 -10.35 -8.60 -23.33
CA GLY A 151 -10.71 -9.81 -24.08
C GLY A 151 -9.62 -10.89 -24.02
N ALA A 152 -9.02 -11.09 -22.85
CA ALA A 152 -8.08 -12.19 -22.62
C ALA A 152 -8.77 -13.56 -22.77
N ARG A 153 -8.00 -14.61 -23.11
CA ARG A 153 -8.51 -15.98 -23.27
C ARG A 153 -9.15 -16.50 -21.98
N TYR A 154 -8.49 -16.27 -20.86
CA TYR A 154 -8.95 -16.56 -19.51
C TYR A 154 -8.95 -15.29 -18.67
N SER A 155 -9.89 -15.22 -17.73
CA SER A 155 -9.98 -14.16 -16.74
C SER A 155 -10.15 -14.75 -15.36
N MET A 156 -9.44 -14.17 -14.38
CA MET A 156 -9.43 -14.61 -12.99
C MET A 156 -9.75 -13.46 -12.05
N GLY A 157 -10.61 -13.69 -11.07
CA GLY A 157 -10.97 -12.70 -10.07
C GLY A 157 -11.94 -13.21 -9.01
N SER A 158 -12.30 -12.34 -8.09
CA SER A 158 -13.30 -12.66 -7.05
C SER A 158 -14.71 -12.34 -7.55
N ARG A 159 -15.65 -13.25 -7.26
CA ARG A 159 -17.09 -13.07 -7.49
C ARG A 159 -17.62 -11.81 -6.78
N LYS A 160 -18.63 -11.15 -7.38
CA LYS A 160 -19.35 -10.01 -6.79
C LYS A 160 -20.85 -10.22 -6.93
N ASP A 161 -21.60 -10.09 -5.83
CA ASP A 161 -23.08 -10.06 -5.81
C ASP A 161 -23.73 -11.20 -6.60
N ASP A 162 -23.17 -12.41 -6.46
CA ASP A 162 -23.58 -13.66 -7.12
C ASP A 162 -23.57 -13.69 -8.66
N GLN A 163 -23.01 -12.66 -9.29
CA GLN A 163 -22.85 -12.62 -10.74
C GLN A 163 -21.50 -13.23 -11.15
N ARG A 164 -21.53 -14.08 -12.18
CA ARG A 164 -20.32 -14.66 -12.76
C ARG A 164 -19.63 -13.64 -13.67
N LEU A 165 -18.49 -13.13 -13.23
CA LEU A 165 -17.76 -12.04 -13.89
C LEU A 165 -16.47 -12.52 -14.57
N TYR A 166 -15.91 -13.65 -14.14
CA TYR A 166 -14.65 -14.20 -14.64
C TYR A 166 -14.78 -15.69 -15.02
N ASN A 167 -13.86 -16.19 -15.83
CA ASN A 167 -13.79 -17.62 -16.16
C ASN A 167 -13.46 -18.42 -14.90
N ILE A 168 -12.40 -17.99 -14.21
CA ILE A 168 -11.87 -18.57 -12.98
C ILE A 168 -12.27 -17.65 -11.83
N GLU A 169 -13.32 -18.05 -11.12
CA GLU A 169 -13.77 -17.31 -9.95
C GLU A 169 -13.22 -17.92 -8.69
N VAL A 170 -12.60 -17.08 -7.87
CA VAL A 170 -12.13 -17.48 -6.56
C VAL A 170 -13.14 -17.02 -5.51
N ASP A 171 -13.60 -17.93 -4.66
CA ASP A 171 -14.40 -17.57 -3.48
C ASP A 171 -13.48 -16.97 -2.42
N ALA A 172 -12.98 -15.77 -2.69
CA ALA A 172 -12.12 -15.00 -1.81
C ALA A 172 -12.98 -14.13 -0.87
N LYS A 173 -13.95 -14.74 -0.18
CA LYS A 173 -14.69 -14.08 0.91
C LYS A 173 -13.76 -13.94 2.11
N SER A 174 -13.01 -12.85 2.14
CA SER A 174 -12.32 -12.42 3.35
C SER A 174 -12.71 -11.00 3.72
N SER A 175 -12.93 -10.79 5.01
CA SER A 175 -13.05 -9.45 5.61
C SER A 175 -11.72 -8.70 5.63
N HIS A 176 -10.60 -9.42 5.51
CA HIS A 176 -9.25 -8.84 5.55
C HIS A 176 -8.61 -8.79 4.16
N ALA A 177 -8.02 -7.65 3.83
CA ALA A 177 -7.47 -7.37 2.52
C ALA A 177 -6.21 -8.18 2.20
N TYR A 178 -5.45 -8.61 3.21
CA TYR A 178 -4.23 -9.40 3.02
C TYR A 178 -4.63 -10.87 2.76
N ASP A 179 -5.52 -11.42 3.59
CA ASP A 179 -6.10 -12.75 3.40
C ASP A 179 -6.84 -12.90 2.07
N PHE A 180 -7.45 -11.83 1.57
CA PHE A 180 -8.06 -11.80 0.24
C PHE A 180 -7.03 -12.14 -0.85
N ILE A 181 -5.81 -11.63 -0.75
CA ILE A 181 -4.73 -11.88 -1.72
C ILE A 181 -4.23 -13.31 -1.62
N VAL A 182 -4.07 -13.83 -0.41
CA VAL A 182 -3.74 -15.25 -0.20
C VAL A 182 -4.83 -16.16 -0.76
N SER A 183 -6.10 -15.82 -0.50
CA SER A 183 -7.24 -16.59 -1.02
C SER A 183 -7.30 -16.54 -2.54
N LEU A 184 -7.06 -15.37 -3.15
CA LEU A 184 -7.01 -15.19 -4.60
C LEU A 184 -5.91 -16.04 -5.25
N THR A 185 -4.77 -16.19 -4.59
CA THR A 185 -3.61 -16.92 -5.13
C THR A 185 -3.62 -18.40 -4.82
N ARG A 186 -4.37 -18.86 -3.80
CA ARG A 186 -4.49 -20.27 -3.42
C ARG A 186 -4.77 -21.23 -4.59
N PRO A 187 -5.69 -20.95 -5.52
CA PRO A 187 -5.93 -21.83 -6.67
C PRO A 187 -4.70 -21.97 -7.59
N LEU A 188 -3.78 -21.00 -7.62
CA LEU A 188 -2.54 -21.12 -8.40
C LEU A 188 -1.63 -22.25 -7.90
N GLY A 189 -1.91 -22.85 -6.73
CA GLY A 189 -1.10 -23.89 -6.12
C GLY A 189 0.21 -23.36 -5.54
N VAL A 190 0.31 -22.05 -5.32
CA VAL A 190 1.51 -21.37 -4.80
C VAL A 190 1.24 -20.84 -3.40
N VAL A 191 2.21 -21.00 -2.51
CA VAL A 191 2.16 -20.42 -1.17
C VAL A 191 2.48 -18.93 -1.27
N CYS A 192 1.48 -18.11 -1.02
CA CYS A 192 1.62 -16.65 -1.11
C CYS A 192 1.85 -16.06 0.28
N ARG A 193 2.80 -15.12 0.37
CA ARG A 193 3.03 -14.36 1.59
C ARG A 193 1.78 -13.55 1.96
N ASN A 194 1.30 -13.68 3.20
CA ASN A 194 0.18 -12.90 3.73
C ASN A 194 0.60 -11.48 4.17
N ARG A 195 1.49 -10.85 3.40
CA ARG A 195 2.06 -9.53 3.71
C ARG A 195 2.59 -8.91 2.43
N PRO A 196 2.40 -7.59 2.21
CA PRO A 196 2.96 -6.92 1.05
C PRO A 196 4.49 -6.97 1.01
N LEU A 197 5.06 -6.64 -0.15
CA LEU A 197 6.49 -6.64 -0.40
C LEU A 197 6.87 -5.38 -1.18
N LEU A 198 7.91 -4.69 -0.72
CA LEU A 198 8.54 -3.60 -1.45
C LEU A 198 10.06 -3.81 -1.48
N GLN A 199 10.61 -3.96 -2.69
CA GLN A 199 12.04 -4.07 -2.88
C GLN A 199 12.65 -2.68 -3.15
N LEU A 200 13.62 -2.34 -2.31
CA LEU A 200 14.46 -1.16 -2.46
C LEU A 200 15.78 -1.54 -3.12
N THR A 201 16.33 -0.62 -3.89
CA THR A 201 17.66 -0.74 -4.51
C THR A 201 18.75 -0.41 -3.50
N VAL A 202 19.99 -0.81 -3.78
CA VAL A 202 21.16 -0.46 -2.95
C VAL A 202 21.32 1.07 -2.87
N GLN A 203 21.13 1.76 -3.99
CA GLN A 203 21.26 3.22 -4.06
C GLN A 203 20.25 3.93 -3.15
N GLU A 204 19.00 3.49 -3.12
CA GLU A 204 17.97 4.08 -2.27
C GLU A 204 18.28 3.91 -0.78
N ARG A 205 18.79 2.74 -0.39
CA ARG A 205 19.23 2.48 0.99
C ARG A 205 20.41 3.36 1.39
N TYR A 206 21.36 3.55 0.49
CA TYR A 206 22.50 4.44 0.72
C TYR A 206 22.05 5.90 0.90
N GLN A 207 21.21 6.41 0.00
CA GLN A 207 20.65 7.77 0.09
C GLN A 207 19.82 7.98 1.36
N ALA A 208 19.06 6.97 1.78
CA ALA A 208 18.33 7.02 3.04
C ALA A 208 19.27 7.11 4.24
N MET A 209 20.40 6.39 4.23
CA MET A 209 21.40 6.48 5.29
C MET A 209 21.99 7.88 5.41
N GLU A 210 22.42 8.47 4.29
CA GLU A 210 22.95 9.83 4.26
C GLU A 210 21.91 10.82 4.78
N LYS A 211 20.65 10.66 4.37
CA LYS A 211 19.55 11.50 4.83
C LYS A 211 19.33 11.39 6.34
N ILE A 212 19.35 10.18 6.90
CA ILE A 212 19.20 9.95 8.34
C ILE A 212 20.37 10.59 9.10
N GLN A 213 21.61 10.43 8.62
CA GLN A 213 22.79 11.04 9.23
C GLN A 213 22.73 12.57 9.21
N GLN A 214 22.26 13.16 8.11
CA GLN A 214 22.05 14.61 8.01
C GLN A 214 20.95 15.10 8.98
N LEU A 215 19.87 14.32 9.15
CA LEU A 215 18.77 14.68 10.04
C LEU A 215 19.18 14.61 11.53
N ILE A 216 19.89 13.56 11.93
CA ILE A 216 20.27 13.31 13.33
C ILE A 216 21.55 14.09 13.70
N GLY A 217 22.35 14.49 12.70
CA GLY A 217 23.62 15.20 12.86
C GLY A 217 24.81 14.25 12.95
N LEU A 218 25.93 14.65 12.33
CA LEU A 218 27.19 13.89 12.23
C LEU A 218 27.87 13.55 13.57
N HIS A 219 27.43 14.14 14.69
CA HIS A 219 28.08 14.02 16.00
C HIS A 219 27.62 12.82 16.82
N SER A 220 26.68 12.02 16.33
CA SER A 220 26.28 10.79 16.99
C SER A 220 27.20 9.64 16.56
N ASN A 221 28.37 9.53 17.21
CA ASN A 221 29.28 8.37 17.15
C ASN A 221 28.63 7.04 17.64
N HIS A 222 27.33 7.06 17.94
CA HIS A 222 26.47 5.92 18.28
C HIS A 222 25.46 5.58 17.17
N LEU A 223 25.84 5.79 15.91
CA LEU A 223 25.11 5.26 14.74
C LEU A 223 25.17 3.73 14.66
N SER A 224 25.98 3.09 15.51
CA SER A 224 25.91 1.64 15.78
C SER A 224 24.72 1.32 16.69
N ASP A 225 23.79 0.54 16.15
CA ASP A 225 22.73 -0.26 16.80
C ASP A 225 21.40 0.35 17.31
N SER A 226 21.26 1.67 17.47
CA SER A 226 19.97 2.25 17.92
C SER A 226 19.15 2.88 16.78
N GLY A 227 18.38 2.04 16.07
CA GLY A 227 17.33 2.52 15.16
C GLY A 227 16.29 3.41 15.87
N PHE A 228 15.49 4.16 15.11
CA PHE A 228 14.55 5.16 15.65
C PHE A 228 13.10 4.66 15.59
N ILE A 229 12.22 5.28 16.39
CA ILE A 229 10.76 5.15 16.23
C ILE A 229 10.29 6.15 15.17
N ALA A 230 9.69 5.66 14.09
CA ALA A 230 9.06 6.51 13.09
C ALA A 230 7.65 6.91 13.55
N ILE A 231 7.33 8.20 13.51
CA ILE A 231 5.98 8.72 13.79
C ILE A 231 5.46 9.34 12.51
N PHE A 232 4.44 8.74 11.89
CA PHE A 232 3.81 9.34 10.73
C PHE A 232 2.54 10.11 11.12
N VAL A 233 2.64 11.44 11.12
CA VAL A 233 1.55 12.35 11.46
C VAL A 233 0.74 12.66 10.20
N GLY A 234 -0.35 11.92 9.98
CA GLY A 234 -1.24 12.18 8.85
C GLY A 234 -2.57 11.45 8.88
N GLY A 235 -3.06 11.06 7.71
CA GLY A 235 -4.26 10.24 7.58
C GLY A 235 -5.33 10.84 6.68
N HIS A 236 -6.22 9.96 6.19
CA HIS A 236 -7.26 10.34 5.23
C HIS A 236 -8.60 10.59 5.91
N GLN A 237 -9.17 11.79 5.73
CA GLN A 237 -10.52 12.14 6.22
C GLN A 237 -10.67 11.89 7.74
N LYS A 238 -11.64 11.05 8.14
CA LYS A 238 -12.01 10.75 9.53
C LYS A 238 -10.95 9.95 10.31
N LYS A 239 -9.86 9.55 9.64
CA LYS A 239 -8.74 8.79 10.22
C LYS A 239 -7.66 9.68 10.86
N ARG A 240 -7.73 11.00 10.63
CA ARG A 240 -6.77 11.96 11.19
C ARG A 240 -6.89 12.02 12.70
N TRP A 241 -5.75 12.15 13.38
CA TRP A 241 -5.66 12.38 14.82
C TRP A 241 -5.38 13.88 15.09
N PRO A 242 -5.91 14.45 16.17
CA PRO A 242 -5.71 15.86 16.49
C PRO A 242 -4.24 16.17 16.77
N LEU A 243 -3.80 17.40 16.50
CA LEU A 243 -2.41 17.82 16.74
C LEU A 243 -1.96 17.56 18.19
N ALA A 244 -2.82 17.88 19.17
CA ALA A 244 -2.53 17.67 20.58
C ALA A 244 -2.14 16.22 20.92
N PHE A 245 -2.76 15.23 20.27
CA PHE A 245 -2.42 13.82 20.46
C PHE A 245 -0.96 13.54 20.09
N TRP A 246 -0.50 14.11 18.97
CA TRP A 246 0.87 13.92 18.50
C TRP A 246 1.89 14.66 19.35
N LEU A 247 1.58 15.89 19.79
CA LEU A 247 2.46 16.66 20.67
C LEU A 247 2.63 15.96 22.02
N THR A 248 1.54 15.46 22.62
CA THR A 248 1.62 14.69 23.87
C THR A 248 2.40 13.38 23.69
N LEU A 249 2.26 12.70 22.54
CA LEU A 249 3.07 11.50 22.26
C LEU A 249 4.57 11.85 22.18
N ILE A 250 4.91 12.94 21.48
CA ILE A 250 6.28 13.46 21.36
C ILE A 250 6.86 13.77 22.74
N ASP A 251 6.12 14.46 23.61
CA ASP A 251 6.55 14.77 24.98
C ASP A 251 6.87 13.52 25.81
N ASN A 252 6.05 12.47 25.66
CA ASN A 252 6.29 11.20 26.35
C ASN A 252 7.56 10.50 25.84
N LEU A 253 7.80 10.49 24.52
CA LEU A 253 9.01 9.89 23.96
C LEU A 253 10.28 10.63 24.38
N GLU A 254 10.24 11.96 24.45
CA GLU A 254 11.32 12.78 25.02
C GLU A 254 11.57 12.44 26.49
N ALA A 255 10.52 12.35 27.31
CA ALA A 255 10.63 12.00 28.72
C ALA A 255 11.27 10.61 28.92
N HIS A 256 10.97 9.66 28.04
CA HIS A 256 11.57 8.32 28.03
C HIS A 256 12.91 8.23 27.29
N ARG A 257 13.45 9.34 26.77
CA ARG A 257 14.73 9.41 26.03
C ARG A 257 14.76 8.49 24.80
N ILE A 258 13.61 8.30 24.17
CA ILE A 258 13.46 7.46 22.98
C ILE A 258 13.75 8.32 21.75
N ARG A 259 14.64 7.85 20.87
CA ARG A 259 14.90 8.50 19.59
C ARG A 259 13.74 8.29 18.62
N TYR A 260 13.24 9.38 18.04
CA TYR A 260 12.17 9.30 17.05
C TYR A 260 12.35 10.29 15.90
N ILE A 261 11.74 9.95 14.76
CA ILE A 261 11.65 10.84 13.60
C ILE A 261 10.18 11.02 13.24
N VAL A 262 9.74 12.28 13.17
CA VAL A 262 8.40 12.65 12.75
C VAL A 262 8.36 12.85 11.25
N PHE A 263 7.44 12.16 10.58
CA PHE A 263 7.18 12.23 9.16
C PHE A 263 5.81 12.83 8.89
N LEU A 264 5.71 13.66 7.85
CA LEU A 264 4.46 14.25 7.39
C LEU A 264 4.17 13.86 5.95
N GLY A 265 2.88 13.66 5.67
CA GLY A 265 2.40 13.57 4.31
C GLY A 265 2.32 14.95 3.63
N PRO A 266 2.30 14.99 2.28
CA PRO A 266 2.20 16.25 1.54
C PRO A 266 0.86 16.98 1.74
N GLU A 267 -0.18 16.31 2.27
CA GLU A 267 -1.50 16.91 2.55
C GLU A 267 -1.59 17.48 3.98
N GLU A 268 -0.50 17.38 4.75
CA GLU A 268 -0.40 17.70 6.17
C GLU A 268 0.45 18.97 6.43
N PHE A 269 0.67 19.80 5.41
CA PHE A 269 1.48 21.03 5.48
C PHE A 269 1.11 21.95 6.67
N ARG A 270 -0.17 22.00 7.05
CA ARG A 270 -0.64 22.80 8.20
C ARG A 270 -0.11 22.32 9.56
N LEU A 271 0.33 21.06 9.64
CA LEU A 271 0.90 20.47 10.86
C LEU A 271 2.42 20.67 10.93
N LEU A 272 3.07 21.07 9.83
CA LEU A 272 4.53 21.23 9.76
C LEU A 272 5.03 22.24 10.79
N ALA A 273 4.59 23.50 10.69
CA ALA A 273 5.05 24.59 11.55
C ALA A 273 4.84 24.32 13.06
N PRO A 274 3.66 23.87 13.55
CA PRO A 274 3.51 23.63 14.98
C PRO A 274 4.34 22.43 15.47
N ILE A 275 4.53 21.38 14.66
CA ILE A 275 5.38 20.25 15.04
C ILE A 275 6.85 20.67 15.05
N GLU A 276 7.30 21.40 14.02
CA GLU A 276 8.65 21.95 13.95
C GLU A 276 8.96 22.83 15.16
N GLN A 277 8.03 23.73 15.52
CA GLN A 277 8.16 24.58 16.69
C GLN A 277 8.27 23.77 17.99
N HIS A 278 7.46 22.72 18.14
CA HIS A 278 7.50 21.84 19.32
C HIS A 278 8.80 21.03 19.40
N LEU A 279 9.37 20.65 18.25
CA LEU A 279 10.62 19.90 18.18
C LEU A 279 11.88 20.76 18.39
N MET A 280 11.79 22.09 18.39
CA MET A 280 12.95 22.96 18.66
C MET A 280 13.56 22.73 20.05
N SER A 281 12.77 22.27 21.02
CA SER A 281 13.25 21.90 22.36
C SER A 281 13.50 20.40 22.53
N SER A 282 13.32 19.59 21.49
CA SER A 282 13.53 18.14 21.54
C SER A 282 15.01 17.78 21.51
N THR A 283 15.41 16.82 22.34
CA THR A 283 16.77 16.27 22.36
C THR A 283 16.86 14.99 21.53
N TYR A 284 15.78 14.21 21.45
CA TYR A 284 15.75 12.89 20.81
C TYR A 284 14.90 12.86 19.52
N GLY A 285 14.05 13.87 19.33
CA GLY A 285 13.14 14.02 18.22
C GLY A 285 13.65 14.86 17.06
N TYR A 286 13.43 14.35 15.84
CA TYR A 286 13.76 15.06 14.61
C TYR A 286 12.56 15.14 13.67
N LEU A 287 12.48 16.21 12.88
CA LEU A 287 11.48 16.39 11.84
C LEU A 287 12.04 16.00 10.48
N CYS A 288 11.43 15.02 9.81
CA CYS A 288 11.70 14.76 8.41
C CYS A 288 10.63 15.43 7.53
N THR A 289 11.08 16.33 6.66
CA THR A 289 10.21 16.96 5.66
C THR A 289 9.65 15.92 4.67
N PRO A 290 8.50 16.17 4.02
CA PRO A 290 7.89 15.22 3.10
C PRO A 290 8.85 14.78 1.99
N LEU A 291 9.00 13.46 1.83
CA LEU A 291 9.87 12.85 0.83
C LEU A 291 9.06 12.23 -0.32
N PRO A 292 9.67 12.06 -1.51
CA PRO A 292 9.19 11.11 -2.50
C PRO A 292 8.95 9.72 -1.87
N ILE A 293 7.98 8.97 -2.41
CA ILE A 293 7.49 7.76 -1.71
C ILE A 293 8.55 6.67 -1.54
N ARG A 294 9.47 6.52 -2.49
CA ARG A 294 10.55 5.52 -2.41
C ARG A 294 11.65 5.96 -1.45
N ASP A 295 12.00 7.24 -1.42
CA ASP A 295 12.91 7.80 -0.43
C ASP A 295 12.34 7.68 0.99
N PHE A 296 11.04 7.96 1.17
CA PHE A 296 10.34 7.72 2.43
C PHE A 296 10.39 6.25 2.82
N ALA A 297 10.14 5.34 1.88
CA ALA A 297 10.23 3.90 2.12
C ALA A 297 11.64 3.49 2.58
N ALA A 298 12.68 4.01 1.94
CA ALA A 298 14.07 3.68 2.27
C ALA A 298 14.50 4.22 3.64
N VAL A 299 14.05 5.42 4.03
CA VAL A 299 14.25 5.91 5.40
C VAL A 299 13.46 5.07 6.39
N LEU A 300 12.22 4.72 6.06
CA LEU A 300 11.33 3.93 6.92
C LEU A 300 11.85 2.52 7.17
N GLU A 301 12.50 1.86 6.20
CA GLU A 301 13.13 0.53 6.34
C GLU A 301 14.14 0.48 7.51
N ARG A 302 14.70 1.63 7.90
CA ARG A 302 15.67 1.76 9.01
C ARG A 302 15.02 2.03 10.37
N ALA A 303 13.70 2.26 10.40
CA ALA A 303 12.96 2.44 11.64
C ALA A 303 12.80 1.10 12.37
N ARG A 304 12.87 1.13 13.70
CA ARG A 304 12.53 -0.05 14.54
C ARG A 304 11.03 -0.35 14.52
N LEU A 305 10.26 0.73 14.52
CA LEU A 305 8.81 0.70 14.66
C LEU A 305 8.21 1.93 13.98
N LEU A 306 7.08 1.75 13.31
CA LEU A 306 6.24 2.84 12.82
C LEU A 306 4.99 3.00 13.68
N VAL A 307 4.77 4.20 14.22
CA VAL A 307 3.51 4.61 14.82
C VAL A 307 2.75 5.45 13.79
N THR A 308 1.58 4.99 13.35
CA THR A 308 0.86 5.65 12.25
C THR A 308 -0.65 5.45 12.31
N PRO A 309 -1.45 6.39 11.80
CA PRO A 309 -2.86 6.15 11.49
C PRO A 309 -3.01 5.12 10.38
N ASP A 310 -4.20 4.52 10.28
CA ASP A 310 -4.63 3.52 9.31
C ASP A 310 -4.65 4.04 7.84
N SER A 311 -3.45 4.25 7.29
CA SER A 311 -3.18 4.98 6.05
C SER A 311 -2.08 4.32 5.20
N GLY A 312 -1.71 4.94 4.07
CA GLY A 312 -0.74 4.37 3.13
C GLY A 312 0.60 3.94 3.75
N PRO A 313 1.24 4.78 4.59
CA PRO A 313 2.49 4.44 5.30
C PRO A 313 2.43 3.16 6.13
N MET A 314 1.29 2.83 6.73
CA MET A 314 1.10 1.57 7.47
C MET A 314 1.39 0.35 6.58
N HIS A 315 0.86 0.34 5.37
CA HIS A 315 1.12 -0.73 4.41
C HIS A 315 2.53 -0.68 3.82
N LEU A 316 3.14 0.51 3.80
CA LEU A 316 4.52 0.68 3.36
C LEU A 316 5.50 0.07 4.37
N ALA A 317 5.31 0.34 5.66
CA ALA A 317 6.04 -0.33 6.74
C ALA A 317 5.84 -1.85 6.67
N ALA A 318 4.59 -2.29 6.47
CA ALA A 318 4.33 -3.72 6.30
C ALA A 318 5.08 -4.33 5.11
N ALA A 319 5.21 -3.59 4.01
CA ALA A 319 5.92 -4.06 2.82
C ALA A 319 7.45 -4.14 3.00
N LEU A 320 7.97 -3.46 4.02
CA LEU A 320 9.39 -3.38 4.38
C LEU A 320 9.70 -4.20 5.65
N ASP A 321 8.73 -4.95 6.17
CA ASP A 321 8.85 -5.71 7.42
C ASP A 321 9.18 -4.89 8.66
N VAL A 322 8.85 -3.60 8.64
CA VAL A 322 8.94 -2.72 9.80
C VAL A 322 7.74 -2.94 10.71
N ALA A 323 7.99 -3.17 11.99
CA ALA A 323 6.93 -3.33 12.99
C ALA A 323 6.03 -2.09 13.05
N THR A 324 4.71 -2.29 13.16
CA THR A 324 3.76 -1.18 13.05
C THR A 324 2.77 -1.13 14.22
N ILE A 325 2.67 0.03 14.87
CA ILE A 325 1.54 0.39 15.73
C ILE A 325 0.51 1.15 14.90
N SER A 326 -0.59 0.50 14.60
CA SER A 326 -1.69 1.03 13.78
C SER A 326 -2.75 1.69 14.65
N LEU A 327 -2.92 3.01 14.52
CA LEU A 327 -3.92 3.79 15.24
C LEU A 327 -5.25 3.83 14.46
N VAL A 328 -6.21 3.00 14.87
CA VAL A 328 -7.45 2.78 14.11
C VAL A 328 -8.63 3.55 14.70
N ARG A 329 -9.36 4.31 13.85
CA ARG A 329 -10.58 5.05 14.26
C ARG A 329 -11.87 4.54 13.63
N GLN A 330 -11.77 3.80 12.52
CA GLN A 330 -12.90 3.34 11.69
C GLN A 330 -12.90 1.80 11.64
N LYS A 331 -14.05 1.16 11.85
CA LYS A 331 -14.14 -0.29 12.02
C LYS A 331 -13.74 -1.02 10.74
N GLU A 332 -14.06 -0.44 9.59
CA GLU A 332 -13.74 -0.96 8.26
C GLU A 332 -12.23 -1.06 8.02
N SER A 333 -11.43 -0.25 8.73
CA SER A 333 -9.98 -0.25 8.59
C SER A 333 -9.31 -1.44 9.28
N LEU A 334 -10.00 -2.11 10.21
CA LEU A 334 -9.51 -3.37 10.79
C LEU A 334 -9.33 -4.45 9.73
N GLY A 335 -10.04 -4.37 8.60
CA GLY A 335 -9.83 -5.24 7.44
C GLY A 335 -8.56 -4.94 6.64
N PHE A 336 -7.71 -4.01 7.06
CA PHE A 336 -6.54 -3.55 6.33
C PHE A 336 -5.28 -3.45 7.20
N VAL A 337 -5.33 -3.78 8.49
CA VAL A 337 -4.15 -3.64 9.35
C VAL A 337 -3.15 -4.77 9.11
N PRO A 338 -1.84 -4.54 9.27
CA PRO A 338 -0.86 -5.61 9.30
C PRO A 338 -1.15 -6.59 10.45
N GLN A 339 -0.80 -7.87 10.28
CA GLN A 339 -1.20 -8.98 11.17
C GLN A 339 -0.02 -9.83 11.68
N GLU A 340 1.24 -9.39 11.51
CA GLU A 340 2.37 -10.15 12.06
C GLU A 340 2.38 -10.05 13.59
N ALA A 341 3.04 -11.01 14.26
CA ALA A 341 3.06 -11.09 15.73
C ALA A 341 3.66 -9.83 16.42
N TYR A 342 4.50 -9.08 15.69
CA TYR A 342 5.10 -7.83 16.14
C TYR A 342 4.32 -6.57 15.73
N ASP A 343 3.25 -6.71 14.93
CA ASP A 343 2.35 -5.61 14.60
C ASP A 343 1.31 -5.43 15.71
N ILE A 344 1.04 -4.19 16.10
CA ILE A 344 0.08 -3.86 17.16
C ILE A 344 -1.03 -3.00 16.56
N THR A 345 -2.28 -3.40 16.77
CA THR A 345 -3.44 -2.61 16.36
C THR A 345 -4.12 -2.04 17.59
N LEU A 346 -4.23 -0.71 17.66
CA LEU A 346 -4.88 -0.01 18.76
C LEU A 346 -6.15 0.68 18.26
N TRP A 347 -7.30 0.30 18.85
CA TRP A 347 -8.59 0.88 18.53
C TRP A 347 -8.86 2.13 19.36
N ARG A 348 -8.86 3.29 18.71
CA ARG A 348 -9.08 4.61 19.34
C ARG A 348 -8.31 4.78 20.66
N PRO A 349 -6.99 4.49 20.69
CA PRO A 349 -6.21 4.55 21.92
C PRO A 349 -6.09 5.97 22.47
N GLU A 350 -5.83 6.03 23.77
CA GLU A 350 -5.23 7.20 24.40
C GLU A 350 -3.71 7.19 24.19
N VAL A 351 -3.05 8.33 24.42
CA VAL A 351 -1.60 8.45 24.23
C VAL A 351 -0.83 7.49 25.14
N SER A 352 -1.27 7.32 26.40
CA SER A 352 -0.67 6.38 27.37
C SER A 352 -0.57 4.95 26.82
N THR A 353 -1.66 4.44 26.25
CA THR A 353 -1.69 3.10 25.63
C THR A 353 -0.71 2.99 24.44
N VAL A 354 -0.54 4.06 23.67
CA VAL A 354 0.43 4.07 22.57
C VAL A 354 1.85 4.04 23.13
N VAL A 355 2.14 4.82 24.17
CA VAL A 355 3.46 4.85 24.84
C VAL A 355 3.80 3.49 25.43
N GLU A 356 2.87 2.85 26.15
CA GLU A 356 3.04 1.49 26.68
C GLU A 356 3.36 0.48 25.57
N ALA A 357 2.66 0.55 24.44
CA ALA A 357 2.92 -0.33 23.30
C ALA A 357 4.29 -0.07 22.66
N ILE A 358 4.76 1.17 22.62
CA ILE A 358 6.12 1.52 22.14
C ILE A 358 7.16 0.94 23.10
N LEU A 359 7.02 1.17 24.41
CA LEU A 359 7.95 0.68 25.43
C LEU A 359 8.04 -0.85 25.40
N GLY A 360 6.91 -1.54 25.37
CA GLY A 360 6.88 -3.00 25.28
C GLY A 360 7.52 -3.56 24.00
N ASN A 361 7.51 -2.81 22.89
CA ASN A 361 8.20 -3.19 21.67
C ASN A 361 9.73 -3.00 21.79
N VAL A 362 10.16 -1.89 22.38
CA VAL A 362 11.58 -1.57 22.63
C VAL A 362 12.23 -2.60 23.56
N ASP A 363 11.51 -3.04 24.61
CA ASP A 363 12.02 -4.01 25.59
C ASP A 363 12.18 -5.42 25.01
N ARG A 364 11.22 -5.88 24.19
CA ARG A 364 11.28 -7.19 23.53
C ARG A 364 12.50 -7.32 22.63
N GLN A 365 12.80 -6.30 21.82
CA GLN A 365 13.95 -6.35 20.91
C GLN A 365 15.29 -6.33 21.66
N SER A 366 15.36 -5.61 22.78
CA SER A 366 16.56 -5.60 23.64
C SER A 366 16.86 -6.99 24.21
N SER A 367 15.82 -7.77 24.53
CA SER A 367 15.94 -9.14 25.04
C SER A 367 16.36 -10.13 23.95
N THR A 368 15.80 -10.02 22.73
CA THR A 368 16.15 -10.89 21.60
C THR A 368 17.60 -10.71 21.13
N VAL A 369 18.12 -9.48 21.15
CA VAL A 369 19.54 -9.22 20.83
C VAL A 369 20.45 -9.88 21.85
N LEU A 370 20.14 -9.78 23.16
CA LEU A 370 20.94 -10.41 24.22
C LEU A 370 20.97 -11.94 24.10
N GLU A 371 19.85 -12.58 23.75
CA GLU A 371 19.78 -14.03 23.53
C GLU A 371 20.59 -14.48 22.30
N GLN A 372 20.58 -13.70 21.22
CA GLN A 372 21.36 -13.99 20.01
C GLN A 372 22.87 -13.81 20.24
N THR A 373 23.30 -12.83 21.03
CA THR A 373 24.72 -12.65 21.37
C THR A 373 25.22 -13.75 22.31
N ALA A 374 24.38 -14.22 23.24
CA ALA A 374 24.72 -15.33 24.14
C ALA A 374 24.89 -16.67 23.39
N ALA A 375 24.09 -16.92 22.35
CA ALA A 375 24.16 -18.13 21.54
C ALA A 375 25.36 -18.19 20.56
N VAL A 376 26.08 -17.08 20.37
CA VAL A 376 27.29 -17.02 19.52
C VAL A 376 28.58 -17.17 20.35
N ILE A 377 28.49 -17.04 21.67
CA ILE A 377 29.64 -17.07 22.59
C ILE A 377 29.70 -18.39 23.40
N GLY A 378 28.62 -19.20 23.39
CA GLY A 378 28.59 -20.56 23.91
C GLY A 378 28.69 -21.59 22.79
#